data_AF-A0A559MAB7-F1
#
_entry.id   AF-A0A559MAB7-F1
#
_cell.length_a   1.000
_cell.length_b   1.000
_cell.length_c   1.000
_cell.angle_alpha   90.00
_cell.angle_beta   90.00
_cell.angle_gamma   90.00
#
_symmetry.space_group_name_H-M   'P 1'
#
loop_
_entity.id
_entity.type
_entity.pdbx_description
1 polymer ?
#
loop_
_entity_poly.entity_id
_entity_poly.type
_entity_poly.pdbx_seq_one_letter_code
_entity_poly.pdbx_strand_id
1 'polypeptide(L)'
;MKPVVGVMQAWSCIVVSVFAIVILSVIGALFKANNHSMVGTVEDPENGAAVAATVFSAVIVYALFILGCGFQAYLHFRDNRRGAISLS
;
A
#
# COMPACT_ATOMS: atom_id res chain seq x y z
N MET A 1 15.81 -2.76 18.32
CA MET A 1 15.59 -3.93 17.44
C MET A 1 16.36 -3.67 16.17
N LYS A 2 17.09 -4.67 15.67
CA LYS A 2 17.84 -4.56 14.43
C LYS A 2 16.83 -4.54 13.28
N PRO A 3 16.93 -3.63 12.30
CA PRO A 3 16.05 -3.66 11.14
C PRO A 3 16.28 -4.95 10.33
N VAL A 4 15.20 -5.63 9.95
CA VAL A 4 15.24 -6.93 9.25
C VAL A 4 15.31 -6.78 7.73
N VAL A 5 14.77 -5.69 7.18
CA VAL A 5 14.86 -5.35 5.75
C VAL A 5 15.80 -4.18 5.56
N GLY A 6 16.44 -4.06 4.39
CA GLY A 6 17.30 -2.91 4.07
C GLY A 6 16.50 -1.59 3.93
N VAL A 7 17.17 -0.46 4.19
CA VAL A 7 16.59 0.91 4.09
C VAL A 7 15.87 1.12 2.76
N MET A 8 16.53 0.76 1.65
CA MET A 8 16.02 0.98 0.30
C MET A 8 14.73 0.18 0.02
N GLN A 9 14.62 -1.03 0.58
CA GLN A 9 13.45 -1.88 0.42
C GLN A 9 12.26 -1.39 1.27
N ALA A 10 12.54 -0.89 2.48
CA ALA A 10 11.49 -0.28 3.31
C ALA A 10 10.92 1.00 2.65
N TRP A 11 11.80 1.80 2.03
CA TRP A 11 11.39 3.04 1.36
C TRP A 11 10.57 2.76 0.09
N SER A 12 11.00 1.81 -0.75
CA SER A 12 10.25 1.41 -1.94
C SER A 12 8.86 0.87 -1.58
N CYS A 13 8.77 0.04 -0.53
CA CYS A 13 7.52 -0.48 -0.01
C CYS A 13 6.54 0.64 0.38
N ILE A 14 7.00 1.68 1.08
CA ILE A 14 6.16 2.81 1.48
C ILE A 14 5.61 3.54 0.25
N VAL A 15 6.48 3.85 -0.73
CA VAL A 15 6.06 4.56 -1.95
C VAL A 15 5.01 3.77 -2.73
N VAL A 16 5.28 2.48 -2.98
CA VAL A 16 4.35 1.62 -3.72
C VAL A 16 3.03 1.49 -2.97
N SER A 17 3.05 1.35 -1.64
CA SER A 17 1.83 1.24 -0.85
C SER A 17 1.00 2.53 -0.88
N VAL A 18 1.62 3.71 -0.85
CA VAL A 18 0.92 4.99 -0.98
C VAL A 18 0.26 5.12 -2.35
N PHE A 19 0.99 4.82 -3.42
CA PHE A 19 0.44 4.85 -4.79
C PHE A 19 -0.71 3.84 -4.96
N ALA A 20 -0.55 2.63 -4.43
CA ALA A 20 -1.59 1.60 -4.48
C ALA A 20 -2.87 2.05 -3.79
N ILE A 21 -2.78 2.64 -2.58
CA ILE A 21 -3.96 3.16 -1.86
C ILE A 21 -4.67 4.23 -2.68
N VAL A 22 -3.94 5.21 -3.24
CA VAL A 22 -4.54 6.30 -4.03
C VAL A 22 -5.25 5.72 -5.25
N ILE A 23 -4.58 4.90 -6.05
CA ILE A 23 -5.15 4.36 -7.30
C ILE A 23 -6.35 3.45 -7.01
N LEU A 24 -6.21 2.52 -6.05
CA LEU A 24 -7.29 1.58 -5.69
C LEU A 24 -8.49 2.31 -5.07
N SER A 25 -8.28 3.39 -4.32
CA SER A 25 -9.39 4.17 -3.77
C SER A 25 -10.23 4.84 -4.86
N VAL A 26 -9.59 5.38 -5.91
CA VAL A 26 -10.28 5.97 -7.06
C VAL A 26 -11.02 4.89 -7.85
N ILE A 27 -10.36 3.76 -8.14
CA ILE A 27 -10.98 2.65 -8.88
C ILE A 27 -12.16 2.07 -8.10
N GLY A 28 -12.01 1.85 -6.78
CA GLY A 28 -13.09 1.34 -5.93
C GLY A 28 -14.29 2.29 -5.88
N ALA A 29 -14.05 3.61 -5.85
CA ALA A 29 -15.11 4.61 -5.96
C ALA A 29 -15.83 4.56 -7.32
N LEU A 30 -15.07 4.34 -8.41
CA LEU A 30 -15.59 4.26 -9.78
C LEU A 30 -16.46 3.01 -9.99
N PHE A 31 -16.04 1.86 -9.47
CA PHE A 31 -16.83 0.62 -9.45
C PHE A 31 -18.10 0.75 -8.58
N LYS A 32 -18.01 1.43 -7.43
CA LYS A 32 -19.17 1.70 -6.58
C LYS A 32 -20.20 2.60 -7.28
N ALA A 33 -19.74 3.56 -8.08
CA ALA A 33 -20.59 4.46 -8.84
C ALA A 33 -21.22 3.84 -10.10
N ASN A 34 -20.97 2.55 -10.40
CA ASN A 34 -21.44 1.88 -11.61
C ASN A 34 -21.15 2.71 -12.90
N ASN A 35 -19.97 3.32 -12.96
CA ASN A 35 -19.59 4.10 -14.14
C ASN A 35 -19.44 3.18 -15.36
N HIS A 36 -20.07 3.54 -16.48
CA HIS A 36 -20.03 2.82 -17.76
C HIS A 36 -18.59 2.51 -18.26
N SER A 37 -17.57 3.24 -17.81
CA SER A 37 -16.18 2.93 -18.16
C SER A 37 -15.59 1.67 -17.49
N MET A 38 -16.25 1.10 -16.47
CA MET A 38 -15.76 -0.06 -15.70
C MET A 38 -16.77 -1.23 -15.64
N VAL A 39 -18.03 -0.99 -16.02
CA VAL A 39 -19.15 -1.97 -16.00
C VAL A 39 -20.02 -1.87 -17.26
N GLY A 40 -19.47 -1.34 -18.36
CA GLY A 40 -20.23 -0.95 -19.54
C GLY A 40 -20.12 -1.88 -20.73
N THR A 41 -19.10 -2.74 -20.79
CA THR A 41 -18.95 -3.73 -21.87
C THR A 41 -19.45 -5.12 -21.44
N VAL A 42 -19.72 -5.97 -22.42
CA VAL A 42 -20.15 -7.38 -22.24
C VAL A 42 -19.09 -8.24 -21.54
N GLU A 43 -17.83 -7.81 -21.53
CA GLU A 43 -16.72 -8.46 -20.82
C GLU A 43 -16.48 -7.90 -19.42
N ASP A 44 -17.19 -6.83 -19.03
CA ASP A 44 -17.02 -6.22 -17.72
C ASP A 44 -17.78 -7.01 -16.64
N PRO A 45 -17.31 -7.01 -15.38
CA PRO A 45 -17.96 -7.74 -14.31
C PRO A 45 -19.38 -7.21 -14.05
N GLU A 46 -20.38 -8.09 -14.21
CA GLU A 46 -21.80 -7.80 -13.89
C GLU A 46 -21.99 -7.26 -12.46
N ASN A 47 -21.14 -7.70 -11.53
CA ASN A 47 -21.21 -7.33 -10.12
C ASN A 47 -20.11 -6.34 -9.72
N GLY A 48 -20.18 -5.11 -10.23
CA GLY A 48 -19.25 -4.03 -9.86
C GLY A 48 -19.15 -3.77 -8.34
N ALA A 49 -20.21 -4.04 -7.58
CA ALA A 49 -20.20 -3.94 -6.12
C ALA A 49 -19.30 -4.98 -5.44
N ALA A 50 -19.23 -6.20 -5.97
CA ALA A 50 -18.36 -7.25 -5.44
C ALA A 50 -16.88 -6.91 -5.71
N VAL A 51 -16.58 -6.38 -6.91
CA VAL A 51 -15.24 -5.90 -7.26
C VAL A 51 -14.84 -4.68 -6.42
N ALA A 52 -15.76 -3.74 -6.18
CA ALA A 52 -15.49 -2.62 -5.27
C ALA A 52 -15.12 -3.13 -3.87
N ALA A 53 -15.85 -4.12 -3.33
CA ALA A 53 -15.58 -4.69 -2.02
C ALA A 53 -14.18 -5.32 -1.92
N THR A 54 -13.75 -6.06 -2.96
CA THR A 54 -12.40 -6.65 -2.97
C THR A 54 -11.32 -5.57 -3.11
N VAL A 55 -11.53 -4.55 -3.94
CA VAL A 55 -10.62 -3.40 -4.08
C VAL A 55 -10.48 -2.64 -2.76
N PHE A 56 -11.57 -2.40 -2.04
CA PHE A 56 -11.51 -1.78 -0.71
C PHE A 56 -10.77 -2.65 0.32
N SER A 57 -10.91 -3.97 0.25
CA SER A 57 -10.13 -4.87 1.11
C SER A 57 -8.62 -4.79 0.81
N ALA A 58 -8.24 -4.64 -0.46
CA ALA A 58 -6.84 -4.45 -0.87
C ALA A 58 -6.26 -3.14 -0.31
N VAL A 59 -7.04 -2.05 -0.28
CA VAL A 59 -6.61 -0.77 0.33
C VAL A 59 -6.23 -0.96 1.80
N ILE A 60 -7.00 -1.77 2.55
CA ILE A 60 -6.70 -2.08 3.95
C ILE A 60 -5.36 -2.83 4.06
N VAL A 61 -5.12 -3.80 3.19
CA VAL A 61 -3.85 -4.55 3.17
C VAL A 61 -2.66 -3.63 2.88
N TYR A 62 -2.77 -2.72 1.92
CA TYR A 62 -1.71 -1.73 1.65
C TYR A 62 -1.50 -0.75 2.81
N ALA A 63 -2.55 -0.40 3.57
CA ALA A 63 -2.40 0.40 4.78
C ALA A 63 -1.59 -0.36 5.86
N LEU A 64 -1.79 -1.67 6.00
CA LEU A 64 -0.97 -2.51 6.89
C LEU A 64 0.49 -2.57 6.43
N PHE A 65 0.75 -2.63 5.12
CA PHE A 65 2.12 -2.55 4.59
C PHE A 65 2.80 -1.22 4.92
N ILE A 66 2.08 -0.09 4.88
CA ILE A 66 2.62 1.20 5.33
C ILE A 66 3.02 1.15 6.81
N LEU A 67 2.21 0.54 7.67
CA LEU A 67 2.54 0.42 9.10
C LEU A 67 3.78 -0.45 9.31
N GLY A 68 3.87 -1.60 8.63
CA GLY A 68 5.01 -2.51 8.74
C GLY A 68 6.31 -1.90 8.19
N CYS A 69 6.29 -1.43 6.95
CA CYS A 69 7.45 -0.83 6.28
C CYS A 69 7.81 0.52 6.91
N GLY A 70 6.83 1.30 7.38
CA GLY A 70 7.02 2.55 8.12
C GLY A 70 7.68 2.34 9.47
N PHE A 71 7.31 1.29 10.21
CA PHE A 71 7.99 0.94 11.46
C PHE A 71 9.45 0.54 11.21
N GLN A 72 9.73 -0.22 10.15
CA GLN A 72 11.10 -0.59 9.77
C GLN A 72 11.93 0.62 9.32
N ALA A 73 11.34 1.55 8.54
CA ALA A 73 11.98 2.80 8.15
C ALA A 73 12.26 3.71 9.37
N TYR A 74 11.33 3.76 10.32
CA TYR A 74 11.51 4.48 11.58
C TYR A 74 12.65 3.90 12.42
N LEU A 75 12.75 2.57 12.52
CA LEU A 75 13.87 1.92 13.20
C LEU A 75 15.20 2.23 12.51
N HIS A 76 15.26 2.22 11.17
CA HIS A 76 16.45 2.65 10.42
C HIS A 76 16.84 4.10 10.70
N PHE A 77 15.88 5.02 10.72
CA PHE A 77 16.15 6.42 11.06
C PHE A 77 16.61 6.58 12.51
N ARG A 78 16.05 5.80 13.44
CA ARG A 78 16.46 5.80 14.84
C ARG A 78 17.87 5.23 15.03
N ASP A 79 18.22 4.19 14.29
CA ASP A 79 19.55 3.57 14.33
C ASP A 79 20.60 4.53 13.75
N ASN A 80 20.30 5.14 12.59
CA ASN A 80 21.18 6.13 11.96
C ASN A 80 21.42 7.37 12.85
N ARG A 81 20.39 7.81 13.61
CA ARG A 81 20.50 8.94 14.56
C ARG A 81 21.27 8.63 15.83
N ARG A 82 21.39 7.35 16.22
CA ARG A 82 22.13 6.97 17.42
C ARG A 82 23.63 6.96 17.21
N GLY A 83 24.10 7.22 15.98
CA GLY A 83 25.48 7.05 15.59
C GLY A 83 25.81 5.58 15.70
N ALA A 84 26.08 4.92 14.58
CA ALA A 84 26.71 3.61 14.63
C ALA A 84 28.11 3.81 15.24
N ILE A 85 28.21 3.81 16.58
CA ILE A 85 29.40 3.40 17.30
C ILE A 85 29.48 1.90 17.05
N SER A 86 29.86 1.53 15.83
CA SER A 86 30.22 0.15 15.51
C SER A 86 31.57 -0.08 16.17
N LEU A 87 31.53 -0.64 17.38
CA LEU A 87 32.72 -1.24 17.97
C LEU A 87 32.88 -2.61 17.33
N SER A 88 33.46 -2.63 16.13
CA SER A 88 34.11 -3.78 15.50
C SER A 88 35.06 -3.31 14.41
#